data_AF-H2LYG1-F1
#
_entry.id   AF-H2LYG1-F1
#
_cell.length_a   1.000
_cell.length_b   1.000
_cell.length_c   1.000
_cell.angle_alpha   90.00
_cell.angle_beta   90.00
_cell.angle_gamma   90.00
#
_symmetry.space_group_name_H-M   'P 1'
#
loop_
_entity.id
_entity.type
_entity.pdbx_description
1 polymer ?
#
loop_
_entity_poly.entity_id
_entity_poly.type
_entity_poly.pdbx_seq_one_letter_code
_entity_poly.pdbx_strand_id
1 'polypeptide(L)'
;MSLINPQAVLLPGDMAPVHLLLLALLCPLIDHCDGACAEVDSDTEAVVGRGFKLGCISCKRRSEVEAFATVEWYFRPTGEADFVQIYSYNEGVATIEHIDFSERIDWNGSKRSNDIQDASIYLLNVTFNDSGTYQCFLYRTLSYDNNFQKRVIVGKVVHLTVVAKATRGTASIVSEVMMYVSIIGLQVWLLIEMIYCYRKIAAAGEEALREAANAEYLAIASESKDNCAGVQVGE
;
A
#
# COMPACT_ATOMS: atom_id res chain seq x y z
N MET A 1 -7.26 7.78 -16.21
CA MET A 1 -8.20 6.85 -16.84
C MET A 1 -8.18 5.57 -16.02
N SER A 2 -9.21 5.08 -15.34
CA SER A 2 -10.57 5.54 -15.13
C SER A 2 -11.07 4.81 -13.87
N LEU A 3 -11.50 5.61 -12.88
CA LEU A 3 -12.43 5.33 -11.76
C LEU A 3 -12.86 3.87 -11.50
N ILE A 4 -12.47 3.33 -10.34
CA ILE A 4 -13.15 2.19 -9.73
C ILE A 4 -14.34 2.76 -8.93
N ASN A 5 -15.54 2.49 -9.44
CA ASN A 5 -16.83 2.83 -8.85
C ASN A 5 -17.21 1.77 -7.80
N PRO A 6 -17.45 2.10 -6.51
CA PRO A 6 -17.77 1.12 -5.48
C PRO A 6 -19.28 0.88 -5.32
N GLN A 7 -20.03 0.83 -6.42
CA GLN A 7 -21.45 0.47 -6.40
C GLN A 7 -21.77 -0.64 -7.40
N ALA A 8 -21.28 -1.85 -7.13
CA ALA A 8 -21.89 -3.07 -7.62
C ALA A 8 -22.91 -3.51 -6.56
N VAL A 9 -24.13 -2.99 -6.68
CA VAL A 9 -25.30 -3.50 -5.96
C VAL A 9 -25.57 -4.91 -6.48
N LEU A 10 -25.10 -5.92 -5.76
CA LEU A 10 -25.50 -7.32 -5.96
C LEU A 10 -26.96 -7.45 -5.53
N LEU A 11 -27.84 -7.63 -6.52
CA LEU A 11 -29.28 -7.85 -6.33
C LEU A 11 -29.53 -9.14 -5.52
N PRO A 12 -30.55 -9.17 -4.63
CA PRO A 12 -30.82 -10.30 -3.77
C PRO A 12 -31.69 -11.32 -4.50
N GLY A 13 -31.07 -12.21 -5.26
CA GLY A 13 -31.72 -13.39 -5.82
C GLY A 13 -30.88 -14.62 -5.51
N ASP A 14 -31.37 -15.47 -4.60
CA ASP A 14 -30.78 -16.74 -4.16
C ASP A 14 -29.53 -16.71 -3.28
N MET A 15 -29.62 -16.02 -2.14
CA MET A 15 -28.79 -16.36 -0.97
C MET A 15 -29.64 -17.12 0.05
N ALA A 16 -29.31 -18.40 0.27
CA ALA A 16 -30.02 -19.26 1.22
C ALA A 16 -30.16 -18.58 2.60
N PRO A 17 -31.30 -18.75 3.30
CA PRO A 17 -31.56 -18.09 4.59
C PRO A 17 -30.49 -18.39 5.66
N VAL A 18 -29.76 -19.50 5.50
CA VAL A 18 -28.63 -19.91 6.34
C VAL A 18 -27.43 -18.96 6.19
N HIS A 19 -27.13 -18.49 4.97
CA HIS A 19 -26.05 -17.53 4.74
C HIS A 19 -26.37 -16.14 5.29
N LEU A 20 -27.65 -15.72 5.22
CA LEU A 20 -28.12 -14.48 5.82
C LEU A 20 -28.06 -14.54 7.36
N LEU A 21 -28.42 -15.69 7.96
CA LEU A 21 -28.30 -15.92 9.39
C LEU A 21 -26.82 -15.92 9.84
N LEU A 22 -25.93 -16.55 9.07
CA LEU A 22 -24.50 -16.60 9.40
C LEU A 22 -23.86 -15.21 9.34
N LEU A 23 -24.18 -14.39 8.33
CA LEU A 23 -23.72 -13.00 8.27
C LEU A 23 -24.28 -12.18 9.45
N ALA A 24 -25.57 -12.33 9.78
CA ALA A 24 -26.19 -11.62 10.90
C ALA A 24 -25.62 -12.04 12.27
N LEU A 25 -25.21 -13.31 12.43
CA LEU A 25 -24.54 -13.83 13.64
C LEU A 25 -23.06 -13.42 13.75
N LEU A 26 -22.39 -13.12 12.63
CA LEU A 26 -20.99 -12.70 12.59
C LEU A 26 -20.79 -11.18 12.66
N CYS A 27 -21.79 -10.38 12.27
CA CYS A 27 -21.74 -8.91 12.35
C CYS A 27 -21.53 -8.31 13.76
N PRO A 28 -22.08 -8.84 14.88
CA PRO A 28 -21.89 -8.22 16.20
C PRO A 28 -20.49 -8.46 16.80
N LEU A 29 -19.61 -9.22 16.14
CA LEU A 29 -18.20 -9.39 16.57
C LEU A 29 -17.27 -8.28 16.04
N ILE A 30 -17.79 -7.33 15.26
CA ILE A 30 -17.03 -6.20 14.67
C ILE A 30 -17.32 -4.89 15.44
N ASP A 31 -17.90 -4.98 16.64
CA ASP A 31 -18.09 -3.80 17.48
C ASP A 31 -16.76 -3.39 18.12
N HIS A 32 -16.28 -2.22 17.72
CA HIS A 32 -15.03 -1.54 18.10
C HIS A 32 -13.74 -2.02 17.43
N CYS A 33 -13.64 -1.79 16.12
CA CYS A 33 -12.35 -1.35 15.59
C CYS A 33 -12.12 0.10 16.04
N ASP A 34 -11.51 0.28 17.22
CA ASP A 34 -10.95 1.57 17.58
C ASP A 34 -9.80 1.89 16.61
N GLY A 35 -9.90 3.05 15.95
CA GLY A 35 -8.84 3.54 15.09
C GLY A 35 -7.58 3.82 15.90
N ALA A 36 -6.45 3.23 15.49
CA ALA A 36 -5.15 3.59 16.05
C ALA A 36 -4.60 4.86 15.38
N CYS A 37 -3.92 5.70 16.15
CA CYS A 37 -3.17 6.84 15.60
C CYS A 37 -1.77 6.37 15.18
N ALA A 38 -1.35 6.74 13.97
CA ALA A 38 -0.01 6.50 13.46
C ALA A 38 0.62 7.83 13.05
N GLU A 39 1.86 8.07 13.50
CA GLU A 39 2.63 9.22 13.04
C GLU A 39 3.22 8.90 11.67
N VAL A 40 2.92 9.75 10.68
CA VAL A 40 3.43 9.65 9.32
C VAL A 40 4.04 11.00 8.96
N ASP A 41 5.23 10.97 8.39
CA ASP A 41 5.91 12.18 7.90
C ASP A 41 5.21 12.73 6.66
N SER A 42 5.24 14.05 6.50
CA SER A 42 4.68 14.72 5.32
C SER A 42 5.51 14.42 4.08
N ASP A 43 4.86 14.45 2.92
CA ASP A 43 5.54 14.56 1.64
C ASP A 43 6.42 15.83 1.59
N THR A 44 7.49 15.79 0.80
CA THR A 44 8.50 16.86 0.69
C THR A 44 8.57 17.52 -0.69
N GLU A 45 7.85 16.97 -1.68
CA GLU A 45 7.84 17.47 -3.06
C GLU A 45 6.43 17.95 -3.45
N ALA A 46 6.30 19.24 -3.73
CA ALA A 46 5.06 19.85 -4.22
C ALA A 46 5.18 20.26 -5.69
N VAL A 47 4.07 20.19 -6.43
CA VAL A 47 4.03 20.61 -7.83
C VAL A 47 3.50 22.04 -7.93
N VAL A 48 4.20 22.88 -8.68
CA VAL A 48 3.78 24.27 -8.93
C VAL A 48 2.34 24.35 -9.50
N GLY A 49 1.57 25.33 -9.02
CA GLY A 49 0.18 25.58 -9.41
C GLY A 49 -0.84 24.58 -8.89
N ARG A 50 -0.44 23.58 -8.11
CA ARG A 50 -1.35 22.61 -7.47
C ARG A 50 -1.48 22.88 -5.97
N GLY A 51 -2.52 22.31 -5.37
CA GLY A 51 -2.65 22.27 -3.92
C GLY A 51 -1.78 21.16 -3.32
N PHE A 52 -1.23 21.41 -2.14
CA PHE A 52 -0.34 20.50 -1.44
C PHE A 52 -0.73 20.39 0.04
N LYS A 53 -0.71 19.16 0.58
CA LYS A 53 -1.01 18.91 2.00
C LYS A 53 0.31 18.85 2.79
N LEU A 54 0.51 19.79 3.71
CA LEU A 54 1.57 19.72 4.69
C LEU A 54 1.06 18.91 5.89
N GLY A 55 1.57 17.68 6.01
CA GLY A 55 1.23 16.75 7.07
C GLY A 55 1.92 17.10 8.39
N CYS A 56 1.16 17.16 9.48
CA CYS A 56 1.76 17.22 10.82
C CYS A 56 0.90 16.41 11.78
N ILE A 57 1.32 15.19 12.06
CA ILE A 57 0.60 14.28 12.94
C ILE A 57 1.46 14.04 14.20
N SER A 58 0.86 14.23 15.36
CA SER A 58 1.44 13.84 16.63
C SER A 58 0.41 13.08 17.45
N CYS A 59 0.67 11.80 17.64
CA CYS A 59 -0.21 10.92 18.39
C CYS A 59 0.03 11.09 19.88
N LYS A 60 -1.04 11.03 20.67
CA LYS A 60 -0.90 10.90 22.13
C LYS A 60 -0.32 9.52 22.45
N ARG A 61 0.54 9.44 23.46
CA ARG A 61 1.04 8.16 23.96
C ARG A 61 -0.08 7.26 24.51
N ARG A 62 -1.15 7.89 25.00
CA ARG A 62 -2.29 7.27 25.67
C ARG A 62 -3.56 7.95 25.16
N SER A 63 -4.42 7.23 24.43
CA SER A 63 -5.53 7.82 23.67
C SER A 63 -6.68 8.27 24.56
N GLU A 64 -6.89 7.60 25.69
CA GLU A 64 -7.97 7.85 26.65
C GLU A 64 -7.81 9.15 27.46
N VAL A 65 -6.61 9.72 27.51
CA VAL A 65 -6.36 10.95 28.28
C VAL A 65 -6.93 12.14 27.52
N GLU A 66 -7.86 12.87 28.15
CA GLU A 66 -8.41 14.10 27.58
C GLU A 66 -7.32 15.15 27.38
N ALA A 67 -7.39 15.85 26.24
CA ALA A 67 -6.41 16.83 25.87
C ALA A 67 -7.05 17.96 25.09
N PHE A 68 -6.47 19.15 25.22
CA PHE A 68 -6.68 20.25 24.29
C PHE A 68 -5.35 20.62 23.67
N ALA A 69 -5.37 21.00 22.41
CA ALA A 69 -4.16 21.37 21.68
C ALA A 69 -4.36 22.65 20.86
N THR A 70 -3.30 23.44 20.82
CA THR A 70 -3.15 24.61 19.95
C THR A 70 -2.03 24.30 18.97
N VAL A 71 -2.20 24.73 17.72
CA VAL A 71 -1.24 24.47 16.65
C VAL A 71 -0.71 25.79 16.12
N GLU A 72 0.61 25.87 15.97
CA GLU A 72 1.27 26.98 15.30
C GLU A 72 2.15 26.44 14.17
N TRP A 73 2.15 27.13 13.04
CA TRP A 73 3.01 26.85 11.91
C TRP A 73 3.95 28.02 11.64
N TYR A 74 5.21 27.67 11.45
CA TYR A 74 6.28 28.58 11.12
C TYR A 74 6.88 28.19 9.77
N PHE A 75 7.29 29.20 9.01
CA PHE A 75 7.92 29.04 7.71
C PHE A 75 9.25 29.79 7.69
N ARG A 76 10.24 29.15 7.07
CA ARG A 76 11.53 29.74 6.72
C ARG A 76 11.76 29.55 5.22
N PRO A 77 11.83 30.63 4.43
CA PRO A 77 12.21 30.56 3.03
C PRO A 77 13.60 29.95 2.82
N THR A 78 13.81 29.34 1.65
CA THR A 78 15.15 28.83 1.29
C THR A 78 16.14 29.98 1.15
N GLY A 79 17.13 30.06 2.04
CA GLY A 79 18.18 31.09 2.04
C GLY A 79 18.05 32.15 3.15
N GLU A 80 16.94 32.15 3.90
CA GLU A 80 16.76 33.01 5.07
C GLU A 80 17.08 32.29 6.38
N ALA A 81 17.41 33.06 7.42
CA ALA A 81 17.80 32.51 8.73
C ALA A 81 16.61 32.35 9.69
N ASP A 82 15.64 33.26 9.62
CA ASP A 82 14.59 33.39 10.63
C ASP A 82 13.32 32.64 10.25
N PHE A 83 12.57 32.21 11.27
CA PHE A 83 11.25 31.61 11.11
C PHE A 83 10.19 32.69 11.31
N VAL A 84 9.18 32.70 10.45
CA VAL A 84 8.02 33.57 10.55
C VAL A 84 6.79 32.73 10.79
N GLN A 85 5.94 33.17 11.72
CA GLN A 85 4.66 32.50 11.98
C GLN A 85 3.70 32.77 10.82
N ILE A 86 3.14 31.71 10.26
CA ILE A 86 2.26 31.78 9.08
C ILE A 86 0.81 31.46 9.41
N TYR A 87 0.58 30.58 10.39
CA TYR A 87 -0.75 30.06 10.68
C TYR A 87 -0.84 29.59 12.12
N SER A 88 -1.95 29.92 12.80
CA SER A 88 -2.27 29.44 14.14
C SER A 88 -3.71 28.92 14.17
N TYR A 89 -3.91 27.85 14.93
CA TYR A 89 -5.23 27.25 15.11
C TYR A 89 -5.47 26.94 16.59
N ASN A 90 -6.51 27.56 17.13
CA ASN A 90 -6.90 27.43 18.51
C ASN A 90 -8.43 27.34 18.65
N GLU A 91 -8.92 26.31 19.34
CA GLU A 91 -10.35 26.17 19.68
C GLU A 91 -11.34 26.35 18.49
N GLY A 92 -10.93 25.92 17.29
CA GLY A 92 -11.77 26.03 16.08
C GLY A 92 -11.60 27.34 15.30
N VAL A 93 -10.79 28.27 15.80
CA VAL A 93 -10.46 29.53 15.13
C VAL A 93 -9.10 29.41 14.46
N ALA A 94 -9.07 29.66 13.16
CA ALA A 94 -7.86 29.74 12.35
C ALA A 94 -7.46 31.20 12.14
N THR A 95 -6.19 31.52 12.38
CA THR A 95 -5.64 32.86 12.11
C THR A 95 -4.42 32.73 11.19
N ILE A 96 -4.46 33.46 10.09
CA ILE A 96 -3.32 33.58 9.16
C ILE A 96 -2.58 34.87 9.52
N GLU A 97 -1.29 34.75 9.81
CA GLU A 97 -0.48 35.90 10.27
C GLU A 97 0.34 36.53 9.15
N HIS A 98 0.68 35.75 8.11
CA HIS A 98 1.53 36.21 7.02
C HIS A 98 0.73 36.51 5.75
N ILE A 99 0.98 37.66 5.13
CA ILE A 99 0.19 38.14 3.98
C ILE A 99 0.34 37.26 2.73
N ASP A 100 1.54 36.74 2.46
CA ASP A 100 1.81 35.89 1.27
C ASP A 100 1.07 34.54 1.31
N PHE A 101 0.61 34.15 2.50
CA PHE A 101 -0.14 32.93 2.76
C PHE A 101 -1.63 33.19 3.00
N SER A 102 -2.06 34.45 2.96
CA SER A 102 -3.46 34.84 3.12
C SER A 102 -4.32 34.24 2.02
N GLU A 103 -5.48 33.70 2.39
CA GLU A 103 -6.45 33.03 1.50
C GLU A 103 -5.90 31.80 0.74
N ARG A 104 -4.70 31.32 1.09
CA ARG A 104 -4.07 30.14 0.45
C ARG A 104 -3.93 28.95 1.39
N ILE A 105 -4.00 29.15 2.71
CA ILE A 105 -3.88 28.08 3.70
C ILE A 105 -5.27 27.71 4.23
N ASP A 106 -5.61 26.43 4.11
CA ASP A 106 -6.82 25.84 4.67
C ASP A 106 -6.51 24.78 5.73
N TRP A 107 -7.37 24.69 6.75
CA TRP A 107 -7.27 23.65 7.77
C TRP A 107 -7.72 22.28 7.24
N ASN A 108 -6.81 21.30 7.27
CA ASN A 108 -7.08 19.90 6.91
C ASN A 108 -6.87 18.93 8.10
N GLY A 109 -6.66 19.43 9.31
CA GLY A 109 -6.48 18.62 10.52
C GLY A 109 -7.80 18.15 11.13
N SER A 110 -7.73 17.71 12.40
CA SER A 110 -8.92 17.33 13.18
C SER A 110 -9.84 18.54 13.39
N LYS A 111 -11.13 18.39 13.06
CA LYS A 111 -12.14 19.47 13.15
C LYS A 111 -13.20 19.26 14.23
N ARG A 112 -13.35 18.03 14.72
CA ARG A 112 -14.48 17.63 15.59
C ARG A 112 -14.18 17.72 17.08
N SER A 113 -12.91 17.79 17.46
CA SER A 113 -12.46 17.75 18.84
C SER A 113 -11.38 18.81 19.10
N ASN A 114 -11.33 19.30 20.34
CA ASN A 114 -10.22 20.14 20.82
C ASN A 114 -8.93 19.33 21.04
N ASP A 115 -9.04 18.00 21.09
CA ASP A 115 -7.90 17.09 21.01
C ASP A 115 -7.43 16.97 19.56
N ILE A 116 -6.46 17.81 19.20
CA ILE A 116 -5.85 17.82 17.87
C ILE A 116 -4.68 16.84 17.86
N GLN A 117 -4.82 15.77 17.07
CA GLN A 117 -3.73 14.81 16.79
C GLN A 117 -3.20 14.98 15.36
N ASP A 118 -4.08 15.29 14.40
CA ASP A 118 -3.72 15.70 13.05
C ASP A 118 -3.82 17.23 12.93
N ALA A 119 -2.68 17.88 12.73
CA ALA A 119 -2.49 19.31 12.60
C ALA A 119 -2.13 19.72 11.16
N SER A 120 -2.51 18.91 10.17
CA SER A 120 -2.20 19.15 8.76
C SER A 120 -2.90 20.39 8.20
N ILE A 121 -2.16 21.16 7.39
CA ILE A 121 -2.69 22.28 6.62
C ILE A 121 -2.63 21.98 5.12
N TYR A 122 -3.51 22.61 4.35
CA TYR A 122 -3.55 22.52 2.90
C TYR A 122 -3.13 23.86 2.30
N LEU A 123 -2.08 23.85 1.49
CA LEU A 123 -1.56 25.02 0.80
C LEU A 123 -2.07 25.02 -0.65
N LEU A 124 -2.85 26.03 -1.00
CA LEU A 124 -3.45 26.22 -2.32
C LEU A 124 -2.50 27.00 -3.24
N ASN A 125 -2.53 26.63 -4.54
CA ASN A 125 -1.77 27.29 -5.60
C ASN A 125 -0.28 27.46 -5.23
N VAL A 126 0.44 26.36 -5.06
CA VAL A 126 1.86 26.37 -4.67
C VAL A 126 2.72 27.08 -5.74
N THR A 127 3.64 27.91 -5.30
CA THR A 127 4.60 28.68 -6.11
C THR A 127 6.04 28.32 -5.71
N PHE A 128 7.02 28.68 -6.54
CA PHE A 128 8.44 28.40 -6.22
C PHE A 128 8.94 29.12 -4.97
N ASN A 129 8.30 30.22 -4.57
CA ASN A 129 8.66 30.97 -3.36
C ASN A 129 8.25 30.26 -2.07
N ASP A 130 7.31 29.31 -2.16
CA ASP A 130 6.86 28.53 -1.00
C ASP A 130 7.85 27.41 -0.64
N SER A 131 8.95 27.27 -1.40
CA SER A 131 10.02 26.31 -1.15
C SER A 131 10.85 26.74 0.07
N GLY A 132 10.93 25.88 1.08
CA GLY A 132 11.61 26.19 2.32
C GLY A 132 11.39 25.15 3.40
N THR A 133 11.60 25.56 4.65
CA THR A 133 11.41 24.71 5.82
C THR A 133 10.18 25.16 6.59
N TYR A 134 9.23 24.25 6.77
CA TYR A 134 8.05 24.44 7.59
C TYR A 134 8.25 23.74 8.93
N GLN A 135 7.80 24.37 10.00
CA GLN A 135 7.76 23.77 11.33
C GLN A 135 6.37 23.89 11.91
N CYS A 136 5.83 22.78 12.38
CA CYS A 136 4.61 22.79 13.17
C CYS A 136 4.95 22.57 14.64
N PHE A 137 4.35 23.38 15.50
CA PHE A 137 4.36 23.20 16.94
C PHE A 137 2.96 22.87 17.43
N LEU A 138 2.85 21.76 18.16
CA LEU A 138 1.64 21.37 18.84
C LEU A 138 1.83 21.60 20.34
N TYR A 139 1.11 22.59 20.85
CA TYR A 139 1.03 22.92 22.26
C TYR A 139 -0.15 22.17 22.86
N ARG A 140 0.13 20.99 23.41
CA ARG A 140 -0.90 20.12 23.98
C ARG A 140 -0.90 20.22 25.50
N THR A 141 -2.09 20.32 26.08
CA THR A 141 -2.28 20.20 27.52
C THR A 141 -3.11 18.95 27.79
N LEU A 142 -2.50 18.00 28.49
CA LEU A 142 -3.12 16.74 28.91
C LEU A 142 -3.76 16.93 30.29
N SER A 143 -5.03 16.58 30.41
CA SER A 143 -5.78 16.61 31.67
C SER A 143 -5.85 15.21 32.25
N TYR A 144 -5.31 15.02 33.46
CA TYR A 144 -5.33 13.75 34.19
C TYR A 144 -6.34 13.81 35.36
N ASP A 145 -6.64 12.63 35.90
CA ASP A 145 -7.40 12.48 37.13
C ASP A 145 -6.76 13.31 38.26
N ASN A 146 -7.61 13.95 39.08
CA ASN A 146 -7.24 14.92 40.13
C ASN A 146 -6.85 16.33 39.65
N ASN A 147 -7.34 16.77 38.48
CA ASN A 147 -7.10 18.10 37.91
C ASN A 147 -5.62 18.40 37.64
N PHE A 148 -4.77 17.37 37.52
CA PHE A 148 -3.38 17.56 37.16
C PHE A 148 -3.28 17.81 35.65
N GLN A 149 -2.72 18.96 35.28
CA GLN A 149 -2.51 19.33 33.89
C GLN A 149 -1.04 19.27 33.52
N LYS A 150 -0.72 18.58 32.42
CA LYS A 150 0.63 18.53 31.87
C LYS A 150 0.66 19.18 30.49
N ARG A 151 1.47 20.22 30.35
CA ARG A 151 1.77 20.83 29.05
C ARG A 151 2.90 20.07 28.36
N VAL A 152 2.71 19.74 27.10
CA VAL A 152 3.68 19.09 26.21
C VAL A 152 3.75 19.89 24.92
N ILE A 153 4.96 20.11 24.43
CA ILE A 153 5.21 20.82 23.17
C ILE A 153 5.89 19.84 22.24
N VAL A 154 5.32 19.64 21.06
CA VAL A 154 5.87 18.77 20.01
C VAL A 154 6.15 19.61 18.79
N GLY A 155 7.40 19.63 18.34
CA GLY A 155 7.81 20.24 17.08
C GLY A 155 8.07 19.19 16.02
N LYS A 156 7.55 19.35 14.81
CA LYS A 156 7.96 18.57 13.63
C LYS A 156 8.41 19.52 12.52
N VAL A 157 9.36 19.06 11.72
CA VAL A 157 9.98 19.86 10.66
C VAL A 157 9.70 19.17 9.32
N VAL A 158 9.28 19.94 8.33
CA VAL A 158 9.03 19.49 6.97
C VAL A 158 9.83 20.37 6.01
N HIS A 159 10.68 19.74 5.19
CA HIS A 159 11.42 20.44 4.15
C HIS A 159 10.65 20.32 2.83
N LEU A 160 10.05 21.42 2.39
CA LEU A 160 9.27 21.47 1.17
C LEU A 160 10.12 21.96 0.00
N THR A 161 10.11 21.19 -1.09
CA THR A 161 10.72 21.55 -2.36
C THR A 161 9.66 21.60 -3.44
N VAL A 162 9.64 22.70 -4.20
CA VAL A 162 8.63 22.91 -5.25
C VAL A 162 9.23 22.57 -6.62
N VAL A 163 8.63 21.60 -7.29
CA VAL A 163 9.06 21.10 -8.60
C VAL A 163 8.05 21.47 -9.69
N ALA A 164 8.54 21.64 -10.93
CA ALA A 164 7.66 21.94 -12.07
C ALA A 164 6.76 20.76 -12.48
N LYS A 165 7.21 19.53 -12.19
CA LYS A 165 6.51 18.30 -12.58
C LYS A 165 6.68 17.24 -11.50
N ALA A 166 5.60 16.54 -11.17
CA ALA A 166 5.62 15.45 -10.21
C ALA A 166 6.52 14.30 -10.71
N THR A 167 7.46 13.91 -9.87
CA THR A 167 8.33 12.75 -10.04
C THR A 167 7.71 11.52 -9.37
N ARG A 168 7.85 10.35 -9.99
CA ARG A 168 7.49 9.08 -9.33
C ARG A 168 8.58 8.73 -8.33
N GLY A 169 8.20 8.27 -7.15
CA GLY A 169 9.14 7.83 -6.13
C GLY A 169 10.05 6.73 -6.66
N THR A 170 11.35 6.84 -6.39
CA THR A 170 12.38 5.89 -6.85
C THR A 170 12.05 4.47 -6.39
N ALA A 171 11.55 4.30 -5.17
CA ALA A 171 11.11 3.01 -4.64
C ALA A 171 10.00 2.35 -5.47
N SER A 172 9.03 3.13 -5.98
CA SER A 172 7.96 2.61 -6.84
C SER A 172 8.50 2.15 -8.19
N ILE A 173 9.45 2.89 -8.76
CA ILE A 173 10.07 2.52 -10.04
C ILE A 173 10.91 1.24 -9.87
N VAL A 174 11.70 1.17 -8.80
CA VAL A 174 12.56 0.01 -8.51
C VAL A 174 11.73 -1.23 -8.20
N SER A 175 10.66 -1.13 -7.41
CA SER A 175 9.82 -2.28 -7.08
C SER A 175 9.11 -2.86 -8.31
N GLU A 176 8.64 -2.01 -9.22
CA GLU A 176 8.06 -2.43 -10.49
C GLU A 176 9.08 -3.19 -11.36
N VAL A 177 10.29 -2.65 -11.52
CA VAL A 177 11.35 -3.31 -12.28
C VAL A 177 11.76 -4.64 -11.64
N MET A 178 11.97 -4.67 -10.33
CA MET A 178 12.37 -5.88 -9.60
C MET A 178 11.31 -6.99 -9.68
N MET A 179 10.02 -6.61 -9.68
CA MET A 179 8.92 -7.56 -9.89
C MET A 179 9.04 -8.24 -11.25
N TYR A 180 9.22 -7.48 -12.34
CA TYR A 180 9.36 -8.06 -13.69
C TYR A 180 10.60 -8.93 -13.83
N VAL A 181 11.74 -8.51 -13.29
CA VAL A 181 12.98 -9.31 -13.30
C VAL A 181 12.77 -10.65 -12.59
N SER A 182 12.11 -10.63 -11.45
CA SER A 182 11.81 -11.86 -10.68
C SER A 182 10.86 -12.78 -11.44
N ILE A 183 9.80 -12.24 -12.05
CA ILE A 183 8.84 -13.02 -12.86
C ILE A 183 9.54 -13.69 -14.05
N ILE A 184 10.32 -12.93 -14.82
CA ILE A 184 11.03 -13.44 -15.99
C ILE A 184 12.07 -14.49 -15.58
N GLY A 185 12.82 -14.23 -14.50
CA GLY A 185 13.81 -15.17 -13.97
C GLY A 185 13.19 -16.51 -13.56
N LEU A 186 12.08 -16.47 -12.79
CA LEU A 186 11.36 -17.68 -12.40
C LEU A 186 10.76 -18.41 -13.60
N GLN A 187 10.21 -17.68 -14.58
CA GLN A 187 9.64 -18.29 -15.77
C GLN A 187 10.71 -19.01 -16.61
N VAL A 188 11.86 -18.38 -16.82
CA VAL A 188 12.99 -19.00 -17.55
C VAL A 188 13.51 -20.21 -16.80
N TRP A 189 13.64 -20.13 -15.47
CA TRP A 189 14.07 -21.26 -14.64
C TRP A 189 13.11 -22.46 -14.76
N LEU A 190 11.80 -22.23 -14.62
CA LEU A 190 10.80 -23.28 -14.80
C LEU A 190 10.81 -23.87 -16.22
N LEU A 191 11.01 -23.05 -17.25
CA LEU A 191 11.12 -23.54 -18.63
C LEU A 191 12.37 -24.41 -18.83
N ILE A 192 13.49 -24.05 -18.21
CA ILE A 192 14.71 -24.86 -18.24
C ILE A 192 14.45 -26.23 -17.59
N GLU A 193 13.84 -26.26 -16.40
CA GLU A 193 13.49 -27.50 -15.71
C GLU A 193 12.49 -28.35 -16.53
N MET A 194 11.48 -27.71 -17.12
CA MET A 194 10.51 -28.38 -17.99
C MET A 194 11.18 -29.03 -19.22
N ILE A 195 12.07 -28.30 -19.91
CA ILE A 195 12.80 -28.84 -21.07
C ILE A 195 13.77 -29.94 -20.64
N TYR A 196 14.48 -29.75 -19.53
CA TYR A 196 15.41 -30.73 -18.97
C TYR A 196 14.69 -32.04 -18.64
N CYS A 197 13.58 -31.96 -17.90
CA CYS A 197 12.75 -33.11 -17.55
C CYS A 197 12.14 -33.76 -18.81
N TYR A 198 11.63 -32.96 -19.75
CA TYR A 198 11.06 -33.46 -20.99
C TYR A 198 12.08 -34.28 -21.79
N ARG A 199 13.28 -33.73 -22.02
CA ARG A 199 14.34 -34.45 -22.75
C ARG A 199 14.77 -35.73 -22.05
N LYS A 200 14.87 -35.69 -20.71
CA LYS A 200 15.24 -36.85 -19.90
C LYS A 200 14.19 -37.97 -19.99
N ILE A 201 12.90 -37.62 -19.88
CA ILE A 201 11.80 -38.58 -19.98
C ILE A 201 11.66 -39.11 -21.41
N ALA A 202 11.79 -38.26 -22.42
CA ALA A 202 11.73 -38.68 -23.82
C ALA A 202 12.80 -39.74 -24.14
N ALA A 203 14.04 -39.53 -23.67
CA ALA A 203 15.11 -40.52 -23.84
C ALA A 203 14.79 -41.87 -23.15
N ALA A 204 14.27 -41.84 -21.91
CA ALA A 204 13.85 -43.06 -21.22
C ALA A 204 12.61 -43.72 -21.86
N GLY A 205 11.72 -42.93 -22.45
CA GLY A 205 10.52 -43.41 -23.15
C GLY A 205 10.84 -44.13 -24.46
N GLU A 206 11.83 -43.65 -25.22
CA GLU A 206 12.31 -44.33 -26.43
C GLU A 206 12.91 -45.71 -26.10
N GLU A 207 13.64 -45.83 -24.98
CA GLU A 207 14.16 -47.10 -24.49
C GLU A 207 13.04 -48.07 -24.11
N ALA A 208 12.04 -47.61 -23.34
CA ALA A 208 10.88 -48.42 -22.97
C ALA A 208 10.04 -48.87 -24.18
N LEU A 209 9.87 -48.00 -25.19
CA LEU A 209 9.16 -48.34 -26.43
C LEU A 209 9.92 -49.40 -27.24
N ARG A 210 11.25 -49.31 -27.30
CA ARG A 210 12.10 -50.30 -27.98
C ARG A 210 12.06 -51.66 -27.28
N GLU A 211 12.04 -51.69 -25.95
CA GLU A 211 11.87 -52.92 -25.17
C GLU A 211 10.50 -53.56 -25.40
N ALA A 212 9.42 -52.77 -25.42
CA ALA A 212 8.08 -53.25 -25.73
C ALA A 212 7.97 -53.83 -27.16
N ALA A 213 8.53 -53.13 -28.16
CA ALA A 213 8.55 -53.61 -29.54
C ALA A 213 9.35 -54.92 -29.69
N ASN A 214 10.52 -55.02 -29.05
CA ASN A 214 11.32 -56.25 -29.07
C ASN A 214 10.58 -57.44 -28.43
N ALA A 215 9.84 -57.21 -27.34
CA ALA A 215 9.01 -58.24 -26.72
C ALA A 215 7.88 -58.71 -27.64
N GLU A 216 7.23 -57.79 -28.37
CA GLU A 216 6.20 -58.11 -29.35
C GLU A 216 6.74 -58.91 -30.55
N TYR A 217 7.89 -58.52 -31.12
CA TYR A 217 8.54 -59.27 -32.20
C TYR A 217 8.90 -60.70 -31.78
N LEU A 218 9.40 -60.90 -30.57
CA LEU A 218 9.73 -62.23 -30.04
C LEU A 218 8.47 -63.09 -29.87
N ALA A 219 7.35 -62.50 -29.43
CA ALA A 219 6.07 -63.20 -29.31
C ALA A 219 5.54 -63.67 -30.68
N ILE A 220 5.58 -62.80 -31.70
CA ILE A 220 5.14 -63.14 -33.07
C ILE A 220 6.05 -64.23 -33.68
N ALA A 221 7.36 -64.17 -33.44
CA ALA A 221 8.29 -65.18 -33.92
C ALA A 221 8.02 -66.57 -33.29
N SER A 222 7.69 -66.64 -31.99
CA SER A 222 7.28 -67.91 -31.36
C SER A 222 6.00 -68.48 -31.96
N GLU A 223 5.00 -67.65 -32.21
CA GLU A 223 3.72 -68.11 -32.78
C GLU A 223 3.88 -68.62 -34.23
N SER A 224 4.74 -67.99 -35.04
CA SER A 224 5.04 -68.48 -36.39
C SER A 224 5.83 -69.79 -36.42
N LYS A 225 6.64 -70.05 -35.38
CA LYS A 225 7.47 -71.26 -35.27
C LYS A 225 6.63 -72.49 -34.91
N ASP A 226 5.56 -72.30 -34.13
CA ASP A 226 4.64 -73.38 -33.76
C ASP A 226 3.75 -73.79 -34.95
N ASN A 227 3.36 -72.86 -35.83
CA ASN A 227 2.60 -73.17 -37.04
C ASN A 227 3.41 -73.88 -38.15
N CYS A 228 4.75 -73.74 -38.16
CA CYS A 228 5.61 -74.46 -39.12
C CYS A 228 5.96 -75.91 -38.67
N ALA A 229 5.61 -76.32 -37.45
CA ALA A 229 5.82 -77.69 -36.97
C ALA A 229 4.65 -78.64 -37.28
N GLY A 230 3.59 -78.15 -37.93
CA GLY A 230 2.37 -78.90 -38.25
C GLY A 230 2.17 -79.18 -39.74
N VAL A 231 3.10 -79.89 -40.40
CA VAL A 231 2.77 -80.61 -41.65
C VAL A 231 3.09 -82.08 -41.42
N GLN A 232 2.06 -82.84 -41.06
CA GLN A 232 2.10 -84.30 -41.03
C GLN A 232 2.04 -84.84 -42.47
N VAL A 233 3.08 -85.57 -42.88
CA VAL A 233 2.96 -86.56 -43.97
C VAL A 233 2.32 -87.79 -43.36
N GLY A 234 1.05 -88.03 -43.69
CA GLY A 234 0.40 -89.32 -43.49
C GLY A 234 0.56 -90.16 -44.75
N GLU A 235 1.23 -91.30 -44.61
CA GLU A 235 0.80 -92.61 -45.14
C GLU A 235 1.56 -93.72 -44.41
#